data_AF-A0A1Z9EIN7-F1
#
_entry.id   AF-A0A1Z9EIN7-F1
#
_cell.length_a   1.000
_cell.length_b   1.000
_cell.length_c   1.000
_cell.angle_alpha   90.00
_cell.angle_beta   90.00
_cell.angle_gamma   90.00
#
_symmetry.space_group_name_H-M   'P 1'
#
loop_
_entity.id
_entity.type
_entity.pdbx_description
1 polymer ?
#
loop_
_entity_poly.entity_id
_entity_poly.type
_entity_poly.pdbx_seq_one_letter_code
_entity_poly.pdbx_strand_id
1 'polypeptide(L)'
;MTKNSPKDSEKDEDAWHQFSNAGYSSASADFDNEEIGEQQNTEEEWFDGDDFEFEGKTIDWNSPPCPTPLGIAHVIKIGTCDHCLKRVSGKREMSGEEIRNEAFTRDTSLESSFNQELCPLCENLFD
;
A
#
# COMPACT_ATOMS: atom_id res chain seq x y z
N MET A 1 21.34 -48.29 -34.66
CA MET A 1 20.70 -47.55 -33.56
C MET A 1 21.14 -46.09 -33.60
N THR A 2 20.36 -45.21 -34.23
CA THR A 2 20.57 -43.75 -34.16
C THR A 2 19.58 -43.20 -33.15
N LYS A 3 20.08 -42.71 -32.01
CA LYS A 3 19.27 -42.08 -30.97
C LYS A 3 18.89 -40.68 -31.45
N ASN A 4 17.59 -40.45 -31.65
CA ASN A 4 17.00 -39.12 -31.77
C ASN A 4 17.17 -38.41 -30.41
N SER A 5 17.89 -37.30 -30.38
CA SER A 5 17.83 -36.36 -29.26
C SER A 5 16.61 -35.46 -29.46
N PRO A 6 15.73 -35.27 -28.46
CA PRO A 6 14.75 -34.21 -28.51
C PRO A 6 15.45 -32.87 -28.35
N LYS A 7 15.08 -31.95 -29.23
CA LYS A 7 15.43 -30.54 -29.27
C LYS A 7 14.90 -29.89 -27.98
N ASP A 8 15.78 -29.40 -27.12
CA ASP A 8 15.43 -28.76 -25.85
C ASP A 8 16.02 -27.35 -25.88
N SER A 9 15.30 -26.43 -26.53
CA SER A 9 15.65 -25.01 -26.66
C SER A 9 14.48 -24.12 -26.23
N GLU A 10 13.83 -24.48 -25.13
CA GLU A 10 12.77 -23.72 -24.46
C GLU A 10 13.04 -23.66 -22.94
N LYS A 11 14.27 -23.30 -22.55
CA LYS A 11 14.72 -23.35 -21.14
C LYS A 11 15.13 -22.02 -20.51
N ASP A 12 14.86 -20.89 -21.16
CA ASP A 12 15.25 -19.57 -20.61
C ASP A 12 14.06 -18.65 -20.28
N GLU A 13 12.86 -18.87 -20.84
CA GLU A 13 11.72 -17.95 -20.63
C GLU A 13 10.90 -18.26 -19.37
N ASP A 14 10.90 -19.51 -18.89
CA ASP A 14 10.17 -19.97 -17.68
C ASP A 14 11.09 -20.24 -16.46
N ALA A 15 12.34 -19.79 -16.51
CA ALA A 15 13.31 -19.97 -15.41
C ALA A 15 12.98 -19.11 -14.17
N TRP A 16 12.05 -18.14 -14.29
CA TRP A 16 11.60 -17.29 -13.19
C TRP A 16 11.05 -18.07 -11.99
N HIS A 17 10.43 -19.23 -12.25
CA HIS A 17 9.88 -20.11 -11.21
C HIS A 17 10.96 -20.80 -10.36
N GLN A 18 12.23 -20.77 -10.78
CA GLN A 18 13.33 -21.35 -10.02
C GLN A 18 13.89 -20.36 -8.99
N PHE A 19 13.67 -19.06 -9.19
CA PHE A 19 14.04 -18.00 -8.26
C PHE A 19 12.92 -17.64 -7.27
N SER A 20 11.74 -18.24 -7.40
CA SER A 20 10.59 -17.98 -6.51
C SER A 20 10.70 -18.66 -5.15
N ASN A 21 11.63 -19.59 -4.96
CA ASN A 21 11.88 -20.18 -3.65
C ASN A 21 12.84 -19.27 -2.88
N ALA A 22 12.27 -18.30 -2.17
CA ALA A 22 13.04 -17.47 -1.28
C ALA A 22 13.49 -18.32 -0.09
N GLY A 23 14.76 -18.73 -0.08
CA GLY A 23 15.40 -19.59 0.92
C GLY A 23 15.50 -18.99 2.33
N TYR A 24 14.55 -18.14 2.74
CA TYR A 24 14.50 -17.50 4.06
C TYR A 24 14.27 -18.50 5.21
N SER A 25 14.02 -19.78 4.93
CA SER A 25 13.75 -20.78 5.97
C SER A 25 15.00 -21.45 6.56
N SER A 26 16.21 -21.19 6.05
CA SER A 26 17.44 -21.84 6.56
C SER A 26 18.57 -20.89 6.96
N ALA A 27 18.30 -19.59 7.11
CA ALA A 27 19.28 -18.69 7.71
C ALA A 27 19.31 -18.93 9.22
N SER A 28 20.22 -19.80 9.69
CA SER A 28 20.78 -19.61 11.03
C SER A 28 21.45 -18.24 11.01
N ALA A 29 21.02 -17.34 11.89
CA ALA A 29 21.67 -16.05 12.03
C ALA A 29 23.03 -16.25 12.70
N ASP A 30 24.04 -16.59 11.90
CA ASP A 30 25.43 -16.58 12.31
C ASP A 30 25.88 -15.12 12.40
N PHE A 31 25.67 -14.52 13.58
CA PHE A 31 26.24 -13.22 13.95
C PHE A 31 27.73 -13.35 14.25
N ASP A 32 28.49 -14.05 13.39
CA ASP A 32 29.93 -14.13 13.53
C ASP A 32 30.57 -12.99 12.73
N ASN A 33 31.03 -12.04 13.54
CA ASN A 33 32.05 -11.02 13.32
C ASN A 33 33.04 -11.31 12.17
N GLU A 34 32.63 -11.06 10.92
CA GLU A 34 33.56 -10.78 9.83
C GLU A 34 33.57 -9.27 9.57
N GLU A 35 34.76 -8.71 9.79
CA GLU A 35 35.13 -7.32 9.56
C GLU A 35 34.83 -6.96 8.10
N ILE A 36 33.72 -6.26 7.88
CA ILE A 36 33.32 -5.73 6.58
C ILE A 36 34.39 -4.69 6.20
N GLY A 37 35.33 -5.11 5.36
CA GLY A 37 36.31 -4.22 4.75
C GLY A 37 35.58 -3.04 4.11
N GLU A 38 36.12 -1.84 4.36
CA GLU A 38 35.61 -0.53 3.95
C GLU A 38 35.02 -0.56 2.52
N GLN A 39 33.73 -0.89 2.41
CA GLN A 39 32.97 -0.66 1.21
C GLN A 39 32.85 0.86 1.11
N GLN A 40 33.45 1.40 0.05
CA GLN A 40 33.32 2.79 -0.34
C GLN A 40 31.87 3.21 -0.13
N ASN A 41 31.66 4.19 0.75
CA ASN A 41 30.40 4.87 0.96
C ASN A 41 30.02 5.59 -0.33
N THR A 42 29.59 4.81 -1.33
CA THR A 42 28.62 5.29 -2.28
C THR A 42 27.36 5.29 -1.44
N GLU A 43 26.93 6.48 -1.02
CA GLU A 43 25.62 6.68 -0.43
C GLU A 43 24.64 6.11 -1.45
N GLU A 44 24.27 4.83 -1.31
CA GLU A 44 23.11 4.29 -1.98
C GLU A 44 21.98 5.14 -1.42
N GLU A 45 21.45 6.06 -2.22
CA GLU A 45 20.19 6.74 -1.94
C GLU A 45 19.14 5.63 -1.84
N TRP A 46 18.96 5.14 -0.61
CA TRP A 46 17.87 4.25 -0.28
C TRP A 46 16.60 5.07 -0.43
N PHE A 47 15.83 4.73 -1.45
CA PHE A 47 14.50 5.29 -1.70
C PHE A 47 13.66 5.21 -0.42
N ASP A 48 13.58 6.32 0.31
CA ASP A 48 12.87 6.43 1.60
C ASP A 48 11.37 6.66 1.42
N GLY A 49 10.94 6.91 0.18
CA GLY A 49 9.56 7.20 -0.17
C GLY A 49 9.20 8.68 -0.01
N ASP A 50 10.17 9.52 0.36
CA ASP A 50 10.05 10.97 0.53
C ASP A 50 10.39 11.67 -0.80
N ASP A 51 11.17 10.99 -1.66
CA ASP A 51 11.57 11.39 -3.01
C ASP A 51 10.43 11.40 -4.04
N PHE A 52 9.21 11.04 -3.64
CA PHE A 52 8.03 11.38 -4.44
C PHE A 52 7.76 12.88 -4.27
N GLU A 53 8.64 13.70 -4.85
CA GLU A 53 8.25 15.02 -5.30
C GLU A 53 6.99 14.79 -6.13
N PHE A 54 5.86 15.27 -5.61
CA PHE A 54 4.57 15.24 -6.28
C PHE A 54 4.62 16.20 -7.48
N GLU A 55 5.55 15.99 -8.42
CA GLU A 55 5.64 16.51 -9.78
C GLU A 55 5.18 17.97 -9.94
N GLY A 56 5.49 18.84 -8.97
CA GLY A 56 4.97 20.21 -8.89
C GLY A 56 3.44 20.37 -8.97
N LYS A 57 2.65 19.29 -8.84
CA LYS A 57 1.21 19.37 -8.74
C LYS A 57 0.91 20.04 -7.40
N THR A 58 0.12 21.10 -7.40
CA THR A 58 -0.33 21.68 -6.14
C THR A 58 -1.19 20.64 -5.44
N ILE A 59 -0.97 20.40 -4.13
CA ILE A 59 -1.89 19.58 -3.32
C ILE A 59 -3.32 20.06 -3.62
N ASP A 60 -4.23 19.16 -3.98
CA ASP A 60 -5.62 19.57 -4.22
C ASP A 60 -6.19 20.00 -2.87
N TRP A 61 -6.28 21.30 -2.65
CA TRP A 61 -6.80 21.89 -1.42
C TRP A 61 -8.27 21.53 -1.19
N ASN A 62 -8.99 21.06 -2.21
CA ASN A 62 -10.36 20.55 -2.06
C ASN A 62 -10.42 19.12 -1.52
N SER A 63 -9.30 18.38 -1.56
CA SER A 63 -9.16 17.04 -1.00
C SER A 63 -7.76 16.83 -0.38
N PRO A 64 -7.43 17.58 0.69
CA PRO A 64 -6.17 17.37 1.40
C PRO A 64 -6.12 15.95 1.99
N PRO A 65 -4.93 15.40 2.23
CA PRO A 65 -4.80 14.07 2.82
C PRO A 65 -5.43 14.00 4.22
N CYS A 66 -5.94 12.82 4.58
CA CYS A 66 -6.32 12.48 5.95
C CYS A 66 -5.10 12.68 6.88
N PRO A 67 -5.26 13.22 8.10
CA PRO A 67 -6.51 13.32 8.87
C PRO A 67 -7.25 14.66 8.76
N THR A 68 -6.93 15.51 7.77
CA THR A 68 -7.60 16.80 7.59
C THR A 68 -9.13 16.63 7.46
N PRO A 69 -9.97 17.49 8.08
CA PRO A 69 -11.43 17.34 8.01
C PRO A 69 -12.00 17.28 6.58
N LEU A 70 -11.44 18.06 5.65
CA LEU A 70 -11.85 18.02 4.24
C LEU A 70 -11.44 16.71 3.56
N GLY A 71 -10.29 16.13 3.92
CA GLY A 71 -9.86 14.81 3.43
C GLY A 71 -10.79 13.70 3.90
N ILE A 72 -11.17 13.73 5.19
CA ILE A 72 -12.16 12.80 5.75
C ILE A 72 -13.51 12.95 5.03
N ALA A 73 -13.96 14.19 4.81
CA ALA A 73 -15.18 14.46 4.06
C ALA A 73 -15.11 13.94 2.62
N HIS A 74 -13.96 14.08 1.94
CA HIS A 74 -13.76 13.53 0.60
C HIS A 74 -13.83 11.99 0.58
N VAL A 75 -13.16 11.33 1.54
CA VAL A 75 -13.18 9.87 1.67
C VAL A 75 -14.60 9.35 1.97
N ILE A 76 -15.41 10.08 2.72
CA ILE A 76 -16.82 9.75 2.94
C ILE A 76 -17.63 9.93 1.64
N LYS A 77 -17.40 11.01 0.88
CA LYS A 77 -18.08 11.29 -0.40
C LYS A 77 -17.83 10.25 -1.48
N ILE A 78 -16.67 9.59 -1.48
CA ILE A 78 -16.38 8.49 -2.42
C ILE A 78 -17.00 7.14 -1.99
N GLY A 79 -17.75 7.10 -0.88
CA GLY A 79 -18.52 5.93 -0.44
C GLY A 79 -17.76 4.95 0.45
N THR A 80 -16.77 5.42 1.21
CA THR A 80 -15.99 4.55 2.11
C THR A 80 -16.81 4.07 3.31
N CYS A 81 -16.83 2.75 3.57
CA CYS A 81 -17.48 2.15 4.75
C CYS A 81 -16.74 2.48 6.07
N ASP A 82 -17.37 2.25 7.22
CA ASP A 82 -16.78 2.58 8.53
C ASP A 82 -15.50 1.79 8.82
N HIS A 83 -15.45 0.52 8.42
CA HIS A 83 -14.24 -0.31 8.55
C HIS A 83 -13.04 0.28 7.80
N CYS A 84 -13.25 0.69 6.56
CA CYS A 84 -12.21 1.31 5.76
C CYS A 84 -11.88 2.71 6.25
N LEU A 85 -12.88 3.49 6.68
CA LEU A 85 -12.71 4.84 7.21
C LEU A 85 -11.81 4.84 8.45
N LYS A 86 -11.97 3.85 9.34
CA LYS A 86 -11.06 3.66 10.48
C LYS A 86 -9.59 3.50 10.05
N ARG A 87 -9.36 2.77 8.95
CA ARG A 87 -8.02 2.46 8.46
C ARG A 87 -7.36 3.65 7.75
N VAL A 88 -8.11 4.40 6.95
CA VAL A 88 -7.56 5.45 6.07
C VAL A 88 -7.64 6.87 6.66
N SER A 89 -8.46 7.09 7.70
CA SER A 89 -8.66 8.42 8.31
C SER A 89 -7.44 8.96 9.06
N GLY A 90 -6.46 8.13 9.41
CA GLY A 90 -5.33 8.52 10.27
C GLY A 90 -5.69 8.73 11.75
N LYS A 91 -6.96 8.57 12.16
CA LYS A 91 -7.43 8.73 13.54
C LYS A 91 -7.37 7.40 14.30
N ARG A 92 -6.32 7.21 15.09
CA ARG A 92 -6.04 5.94 15.78
C ARG A 92 -6.99 5.60 16.93
N GLU A 93 -7.59 6.60 17.57
CA GLU A 93 -8.41 6.39 18.79
C GLU A 93 -9.91 6.26 18.53
N MET A 94 -10.40 6.72 17.37
CA MET A 94 -11.84 6.78 17.07
C MET A 94 -12.29 5.65 16.16
N SER A 95 -13.47 5.07 16.35
CA SER A 95 -14.08 4.11 15.42
C SER A 95 -14.43 4.77 14.08
N GLY A 96 -14.64 3.99 13.02
CA GLY A 96 -15.09 4.52 11.73
C GLY A 96 -16.39 5.31 11.84
N GLU A 97 -17.34 4.76 12.60
CA GLU A 97 -18.63 5.37 12.87
C GLU A 97 -18.48 6.71 13.62
N GLU A 98 -17.62 6.77 14.65
CA GLU A 98 -17.35 8.01 15.39
C GLU A 98 -16.75 9.09 14.49
N ILE A 99 -15.84 8.71 13.59
CA ILE A 99 -15.21 9.63 12.62
C ILE A 99 -16.25 10.16 11.63
N ARG A 100 -17.15 9.29 11.18
CA ARG A 100 -18.24 9.67 10.28
C ARG A 100 -19.22 10.62 10.97
N ASN A 101 -19.62 10.33 12.21
CA ASN A 101 -20.50 11.19 13.00
C ASN A 101 -19.87 12.57 13.26
N GLU A 102 -18.57 12.63 13.53
CA GLU A 102 -17.83 13.90 13.65
C GLU A 102 -17.86 14.69 12.34
N ALA A 103 -17.74 14.01 11.19
CA ALA A 103 -17.82 14.66 9.88
C ALA A 103 -19.23 15.19 9.60
N PHE A 104 -20.28 14.42 9.90
CA PHE A 104 -21.68 14.85 9.75
C PHE A 104 -22.04 16.04 10.65
N THR A 105 -21.48 16.07 11.87
CA THR A 105 -21.65 17.22 12.78
C THR A 105 -21.07 18.51 12.19
N ARG A 106 -20.02 18.42 11.36
CA ARG A 106 -19.40 19.56 10.69
C ARG A 106 -20.12 19.97 9.41
N ASP A 107 -20.55 18.98 8.62
CA ASP A 107 -21.21 19.19 7.34
C ASP A 107 -22.36 18.19 7.18
N THR A 108 -23.57 18.66 7.43
CA THR A 108 -24.80 17.87 7.32
C THR A 108 -25.14 17.48 5.88
N SER A 109 -24.55 18.15 4.88
CA SER A 109 -24.77 17.78 3.47
C SER A 109 -24.15 16.42 3.11
N LEU A 110 -23.13 15.99 3.87
CA LEU A 110 -22.44 14.72 3.69
C LEU A 110 -23.35 13.50 3.85
N GLU A 111 -24.35 13.56 4.72
CA GLU A 111 -25.27 12.43 4.96
C GLU A 111 -26.00 12.01 3.68
N SER A 112 -26.35 12.99 2.84
CA SER A 112 -27.04 12.74 1.57
C SER A 112 -26.15 12.17 0.47
N SER A 113 -24.83 12.35 0.60
CA SER A 113 -23.83 11.91 -0.38
C SER A 113 -23.38 10.45 -0.19
N PHE A 114 -23.66 9.88 0.98
CA PHE A 114 -23.33 8.50 1.28
C PHE A 114 -24.44 7.57 0.78
N ASN A 115 -24.39 7.23 -0.52
CA ASN A 115 -25.33 6.28 -1.10
C ASN A 115 -24.59 5.41 -2.13
N GLN A 116 -23.80 4.47 -1.63
CA GLN A 116 -23.03 3.58 -2.48
C GLN A 116 -23.34 2.13 -2.12
N GLU A 117 -23.77 1.38 -3.14
CA GLU A 117 -24.04 -0.06 -3.04
C GLU A 117 -22.78 -0.86 -2.66
N LEU A 118 -21.59 -0.29 -2.90
CA LEU A 118 -20.29 -0.93 -2.73
C LEU A 118 -19.21 0.05 -2.26
N CYS A 119 -18.50 -0.31 -1.19
CA CYS A 119 -17.32 0.41 -0.72
C CYS A 119 -16.16 0.30 -1.72
N PRO A 120 -15.54 1.42 -2.17
CA PRO A 120 -14.46 1.39 -3.15
C PRO A 120 -13.14 0.79 -2.63
N LEU A 121 -13.02 0.57 -1.32
CA LEU A 121 -11.78 0.11 -0.69
C LEU A 121 -11.82 -1.37 -0.31
N CYS A 122 -12.96 -1.86 0.19
CA CYS A 122 -13.10 -3.26 0.60
C CYS A 122 -14.15 -4.03 -0.18
N GLU A 123 -14.88 -3.39 -1.10
CA GLU A 123 -15.95 -4.05 -1.84
C GLU A 123 -16.97 -4.75 -0.92
N ASN A 124 -17.26 -4.14 0.24
CA ASN A 124 -18.13 -4.67 1.30
C ASN A 124 -17.71 -6.06 1.84
N LEU A 125 -16.42 -6.40 1.76
CA LEU A 125 -15.88 -7.64 2.32
C LEU A 125 -16.09 -7.78 3.84
N PHE A 126 -16.27 -6.66 4.53
CA PHE A 126 -16.39 -6.59 5.99
C PHE A 126 -17.81 -6.23 6.48
N ASP A 127 -18.78 -6.14 5.57
CA ASP A 127 -20.20 -5.94 5.93
C ASP A 127 -20.85 -7.22 6.45
#